data_AF-X0Z4X9-F1
#
_entry.id   AF-X0Z4X9-F1
#
_cell.length_a   1.000
_cell.length_b   1.000
_cell.length_c   1.000
_cell.angle_alpha   90.00
_cell.angle_beta   90.00
_cell.angle_gamma   90.00
#
_symmetry.space_group_name_H-M   'P 1'
#
loop_
_entity.id
_entity.type
_entity.pdbx_description
1 polymer ?
#
loop_
_entity_poly.entity_id
_entity_poly.type
_entity_poly.pdbx_seq_one_letter_code
_entity_poly.pdbx_strand_id
1 'polypeptide(L)'
;MNANTFDWGKTAQLSITQLLLATFIPSAIAFFGFRVILPELVRNGAPIVIAWPSIASVALLGFVLVAIFLLRSEAKQLGISIWSRMCFRKLSLKEWAIYIGLLLLALIIIMGTQGFFIPFVDAVGVP
;
A
#
# COMPACT_ATOMS: atom_id res chain seq x y z
N MET A 1 -14.05 23.09 -26.47
CA MET A 1 -13.48 23.25 -25.10
C MET A 1 -12.00 22.86 -25.18
N ASN A 2 -11.09 23.81 -25.02
CA ASN A 2 -9.65 23.59 -25.16
C ASN A 2 -9.10 22.84 -23.93
N ALA A 3 -8.55 21.65 -24.15
CA ALA A 3 -8.14 20.70 -23.11
C ALA A 3 -6.75 20.96 -22.48
N ASN A 4 -6.23 22.20 -22.52
CA ASN A 4 -4.85 22.48 -22.12
C ASN A 4 -4.73 23.75 -21.27
N THR A 5 -5.04 23.66 -19.98
CA THR A 5 -4.49 24.59 -18.95
C THR A 5 -4.85 24.13 -17.54
N PHE A 6 -4.70 22.83 -17.23
CA PHE A 6 -4.59 22.44 -15.83
C PHE A 6 -3.24 22.94 -15.30
N ASP A 7 -3.26 23.99 -14.49
CA ASP A 7 -2.08 24.64 -13.94
C ASP A 7 -1.70 24.00 -12.59
N TRP A 8 -0.71 23.10 -12.62
CA TRP A 8 -0.14 22.47 -11.43
C TRP A 8 0.45 23.47 -10.42
N GLY A 9 0.81 24.68 -10.87
CA GLY A 9 1.28 25.74 -9.98
C GLY A 9 0.18 26.30 -9.07
N LYS A 10 -1.10 26.07 -9.40
CA LYS A 10 -2.26 26.52 -8.62
C LYS A 10 -2.83 25.44 -7.70
N THR A 11 -2.35 24.20 -7.79
CA THR A 11 -2.76 23.15 -6.85
C THR A 11 -2.05 23.31 -5.52
N ALA A 12 -2.83 23.27 -4.42
CA ALA A 12 -2.28 23.38 -3.07
C ALA A 12 -1.28 22.24 -2.82
N GLN A 13 -0.01 22.61 -2.63
CA GLN A 13 0.98 21.66 -2.14
C GLN A 13 0.69 21.34 -0.68
N LEU A 14 1.05 20.13 -0.25
CA LEU A 14 0.92 19.74 1.15
C LEU A 14 1.78 20.68 2.00
N SER A 15 1.15 21.28 3.01
CA SER A 15 1.88 21.98 4.06
C SER A 15 2.77 20.99 4.82
N ILE A 16 3.81 21.48 5.48
CA ILE A 16 4.71 20.65 6.31
C ILE A 16 3.90 19.84 7.34
N THR A 17 2.89 20.44 7.96
CA THR A 17 2.01 19.74 8.91
C THR A 17 1.24 18.60 8.25
N GLN A 18 0.69 18.82 7.05
CA GLN A 18 0.00 17.75 6.32
C GLN A 18 0.95 16.65 5.87
N LEU A 19 2.18 17.00 5.47
CA LEU A 19 3.22 16.03 5.13
C LEU A 19 3.56 15.15 6.35
N LEU A 20 3.79 15.77 7.51
CA LEU A 20 4.08 15.05 8.75
C LEU A 20 2.91 14.13 9.13
N LEU A 21 1.67 14.62 9.11
CA LEU A 21 0.50 13.79 9.40
C LEU A 21 0.33 12.65 8.39
N ALA A 22 0.59 12.89 7.11
CA ALA A 22 0.55 11.86 6.07
C ALA A 22 1.61 10.76 6.27
N THR A 23 2.70 11.03 6.98
CA THR A 23 3.69 10.01 7.36
C THR A 23 3.35 9.33 8.69
N PHE A 24 2.99 10.10 9.71
CA PHE A 24 2.79 9.57 11.06
C PHE A 24 1.48 8.78 11.22
N ILE A 25 0.39 9.20 10.59
CA ILE A 25 -0.91 8.51 10.74
C ILE A 25 -0.84 7.08 10.18
N PRO A 26 -0.36 6.84 8.94
CA PRO A 26 -0.24 5.48 8.44
C PRO A 26 0.71 4.63 9.27
N SER A 27 1.81 5.22 9.74
CA SER A 27 2.80 4.56 10.59
C SER A 27 2.21 4.14 11.94
N ALA A 28 1.42 5.01 12.57
CA ALA A 28 0.73 4.70 13.82
C ALA A 28 -0.29 3.58 13.63
N ILE A 29 -1.10 3.62 12.56
CA ILE A 29 -2.07 2.57 12.25
C ILE A 29 -1.37 1.23 12.03
N ALA A 30 -0.28 1.21 11.26
CA ALA A 30 0.51 0.01 11.05
C ALA A 30 1.10 -0.51 12.37
N PHE A 31 1.65 0.38 13.20
CA PHE A 31 2.18 0.02 14.52
C PHE A 31 1.10 -0.61 15.40
N PHE A 32 -0.07 0.01 15.54
CA PHE A 32 -1.16 -0.56 16.33
C PHE A 32 -1.64 -1.90 15.77
N GLY A 33 -1.80 -2.02 14.45
CA GLY A 33 -2.17 -3.26 13.79
C GLY A 33 -1.22 -4.41 14.11
N PHE A 34 0.08 -4.22 13.90
CA PHE A 34 1.06 -5.31 14.05
C PHE A 34 1.59 -5.48 15.47
N ARG A 35 1.61 -4.43 16.30
CA ARG A 35 2.18 -4.49 17.65
C ARG A 35 1.15 -4.71 18.74
N VAL A 36 -0.11 -4.34 18.51
CA VAL A 36 -1.18 -4.45 19.52
C VAL A 36 -2.23 -5.47 19.10
N ILE A 37 -2.79 -5.34 17.89
CA ILE A 37 -3.90 -6.22 17.44
C ILE A 37 -3.40 -7.61 17.09
N LEU A 38 -2.28 -7.73 16.37
CA LEU A 38 -1.75 -9.03 15.94
C LEU A 38 -1.41 -9.96 17.12
N PRO A 39 -0.66 -9.53 18.16
CA PRO A 39 -0.37 -10.41 19.30
C PRO A 39 -1.65 -10.87 20.00
N GLU A 40 -2.66 -10.02 20.10
CA GLU A 40 -3.93 -10.36 20.73
C GLU A 40 -4.71 -11.41 19.92
N LEU A 41 -4.75 -11.28 18.59
CA LEU A 41 -5.37 -12.30 17.74
C LEU A 41 -4.66 -13.64 17.84
N VAL A 42 -3.33 -13.65 17.88
CA VAL A 42 -2.53 -14.88 18.02
C VAL A 42 -2.74 -15.53 19.39
N ARG A 43 -2.81 -14.73 20.46
CA ARG A 43 -3.13 -15.22 21.82
C ARG A 43 -4.52 -15.84 21.91
N ASN A 44 -5.48 -15.31 21.15
CA ASN A 44 -6.83 -15.85 21.06
C ASN A 44 -6.96 -17.04 20.09
N GLY A 45 -5.84 -17.61 19.63
CA GLY A 45 -5.80 -18.86 18.86
C GLY A 45 -5.75 -18.69 17.34
N ALA A 46 -5.64 -17.47 16.82
CA ALA A 46 -5.48 -17.27 15.38
C ALA A 46 -4.06 -17.67 14.91
N PRO A 47 -3.90 -18.52 13.88
CA PRO A 47 -2.59 -18.83 13.33
C PRO A 47 -1.90 -17.57 12.77
N ILE A 48 -0.64 -17.34 13.15
CA ILE A 48 0.11 -16.14 12.77
C ILE A 48 0.20 -15.95 11.24
N VAL A 49 0.29 -17.05 10.50
CA VAL A 49 0.35 -17.08 9.03
C VAL A 49 -0.93 -16.52 8.39
N ILE A 50 -2.07 -16.60 9.09
CA ILE A 50 -3.36 -16.06 8.64
C ILE A 50 -3.61 -14.67 9.23
N ALA A 51 -3.30 -14.48 10.51
CA ALA A 51 -3.58 -13.24 11.23
C ALA A 51 -2.77 -12.05 10.68
N TRP A 52 -1.47 -12.25 10.36
CA TRP A 52 -0.61 -11.21 9.83
C TRP A 52 -1.10 -10.62 8.49
N PRO A 53 -1.33 -11.42 7.42
CA PRO A 53 -1.82 -10.87 6.16
C PRO A 53 -3.24 -10.30 6.30
N SER A 54 -4.09 -10.86 7.18
CA SER A 54 -5.44 -10.35 7.41
C SER A 54 -5.44 -8.91 7.94
N ILE A 55 -4.61 -8.61 8.94
CA ILE A 55 -4.48 -7.24 9.47
C ILE A 55 -3.93 -6.30 8.41
N ALA A 56 -2.92 -6.74 7.65
CA ALA A 56 -2.35 -5.97 6.56
C ALA A 56 -3.41 -5.62 5.51
N SER A 57 -4.25 -6.58 5.11
CA SER A 57 -5.33 -6.36 4.15
C SER A 57 -6.39 -5.38 4.67
N VAL A 58 -6.79 -5.49 5.94
CA VAL A 58 -7.76 -4.56 6.54
C VAL A 58 -7.21 -3.14 6.62
N ALA A 59 -5.96 -2.97 7.07
CA ALA A 59 -5.31 -1.67 7.12
C ALA A 59 -5.16 -1.05 5.72
N LEU A 60 -4.72 -1.86 4.74
CA LEU A 60 -4.58 -1.44 3.36
C LEU A 60 -5.93 -1.00 2.76
N LEU A 61 -6.99 -1.77 3.00
CA LEU A 61 -8.33 -1.42 2.56
C LEU A 61 -8.76 -0.06 3.14
N GLY A 62 -8.52 0.18 4.43
CA GLY A 62 -8.77 1.47 5.07
C GLY A 62 -8.05 2.61 4.35
N PHE A 63 -6.75 2.46 4.07
CA PHE A 63 -5.99 3.48 3.34
C PHE A 63 -6.49 3.71 1.93
N VAL A 64 -6.87 2.65 1.21
CA VAL A 64 -7.44 2.76 -0.14
C VAL A 64 -8.75 3.55 -0.12
N LEU A 65 -9.65 3.26 0.83
CA LEU A 65 -10.92 3.99 0.96
C LEU A 65 -10.69 5.47 1.26
N VAL A 66 -9.76 5.79 2.17
CA VAL A 66 -9.38 7.17 2.48
C VAL A 66 -8.79 7.87 1.26
N ALA A 67 -7.87 7.22 0.54
CA ALA A 67 -7.27 7.77 -0.68
C ALA A 67 -8.33 8.07 -1.75
N ILE A 68 -9.27 7.14 -1.99
CA ILE A 68 -10.38 7.35 -2.93
C ILE A 68 -11.26 8.52 -2.50
N PHE A 69 -11.56 8.65 -1.21
CA PHE A 69 -12.34 9.77 -0.69
C PHE A 69 -11.64 11.11 -0.92
N LEU A 70 -10.34 11.20 -0.59
CA LEU A 70 -9.55 12.41 -0.79
C LEU A 70 -9.45 12.79 -2.28
N LEU A 71 -9.18 11.82 -3.15
CA LEU A 71 -9.13 12.02 -4.60
C LEU A 71 -10.48 12.47 -5.18
N ARG A 72 -11.60 11.95 -4.64
CA ARG A 72 -12.96 12.43 -5.00
C ARG A 72 -13.16 13.88 -4.59
N SER A 73 -12.73 14.25 -3.38
CA SER A 73 -12.86 15.61 -2.87
C SER A 73 -12.04 16.59 -3.72
N GLU A 74 -10.78 16.29 -4.00
CA GLU A 74 -9.93 17.10 -4.88
C GLU A 74 -10.50 17.20 -6.30
N ALA A 75 -10.94 16.09 -6.89
CA ALA A 75 -11.48 16.09 -8.25
C ALA A 75 -12.71 17.02 -8.38
N LYS A 76 -13.57 17.04 -7.34
CA LYS A 76 -14.70 17.99 -7.26
C LYS A 76 -14.24 19.44 -7.13
N GLN A 77 -13.23 19.71 -6.31
CA GLN A 77 -12.68 21.07 -6.15
C GLN A 77 -12.04 21.60 -7.44
N LEU A 78 -11.36 20.72 -8.17
CA LEU A 78 -10.66 21.05 -9.42
C LEU A 78 -11.55 20.98 -10.67
N GLY A 79 -12.80 20.52 -10.54
CA GLY A 79 -13.73 20.37 -11.66
C GLY A 79 -13.29 19.35 -12.72
N ILE A 80 -12.41 18.42 -12.36
CA ILE A 80 -11.87 17.40 -13.28
C ILE A 80 -12.48 16.02 -12.99
N SER A 81 -12.43 15.13 -13.98
CA SER A 81 -12.85 13.75 -13.77
C SER A 81 -11.93 13.04 -12.76
N ILE A 82 -12.48 12.14 -11.94
CA ILE A 82 -11.66 11.38 -11.00
C ILE A 82 -10.64 10.50 -11.72
N TRP A 83 -10.97 9.98 -12.90
CA TRP A 83 -10.06 9.19 -13.72
C TRP A 83 -8.84 9.98 -14.15
N SER A 84 -9.02 11.25 -14.54
CA SER A 84 -7.90 12.15 -14.83
C SER A 84 -7.07 12.47 -13.58
N ARG A 85 -7.69 12.56 -12.39
CA ARG A 85 -6.95 12.83 -11.15
C ARG A 85 -6.14 11.63 -10.66
N MET A 86 -6.66 10.42 -10.84
CA MET A 86 -5.99 9.19 -10.45
C MET A 86 -4.82 8.81 -11.38
N CYS A 87 -4.59 9.57 -12.46
CA CYS A 87 -3.55 9.30 -13.46
C CYS A 87 -3.56 7.85 -13.96
N PHE A 88 -4.73 7.19 -13.95
CA PHE A 88 -4.85 5.80 -14.39
C PHE A 88 -4.67 5.75 -15.90
N ARG A 89 -3.44 5.49 -16.33
CA ARG A 89 -3.17 5.07 -17.69
C ARG A 89 -3.73 3.66 -17.85
N LYS A 90 -4.62 3.48 -18.82
CA LYS A 90 -5.09 2.14 -19.20
C LYS A 90 -3.89 1.35 -19.70
N LEU A 91 -3.48 0.35 -18.92
CA LEU A 91 -2.42 -0.56 -19.28
C LEU A 91 -2.88 -1.46 -20.43
N SER A 92 -2.02 -1.64 -21.41
CA SER A 92 -2.22 -2.63 -22.47
C SER A 92 -2.06 -4.05 -21.91
N LEU A 93 -2.68 -5.02 -22.58
CA LEU A 93 -2.55 -6.45 -22.22
C LEU A 93 -1.08 -6.91 -22.14
N LYS A 94 -0.20 -6.32 -22.95
CA LYS A 94 1.24 -6.61 -22.95
C LYS A 94 1.90 -6.11 -21.66
N GLU A 95 1.61 -4.88 -21.25
CA GLU A 95 2.14 -4.31 -19.99
C GLU A 95 1.61 -5.09 -18.78
N TRP A 96 0.34 -5.49 -18.80
CA TRP A 96 -0.23 -6.37 -17.78
C TRP A 96 0.50 -7.70 -17.66
N ALA A 97 0.79 -8.35 -18.79
CA ALA A 97 1.52 -9.61 -18.80
C ALA A 97 2.94 -9.47 -18.23
N ILE A 98 3.63 -8.36 -18.55
CA ILE A 98 4.97 -8.08 -18.00
C ILE A 98 4.91 -7.92 -16.48
N TYR A 99 3.96 -7.16 -15.94
CA TYR A 99 3.83 -6.96 -14.50
C TYR A 99 3.46 -8.25 -13.76
N ILE A 100 2.56 -9.05 -14.32
CA ILE A 100 2.23 -10.37 -13.77
C ILE A 100 3.46 -11.28 -13.78
N GLY A 101 4.22 -11.29 -14.89
CA GLY A 101 5.46 -12.06 -14.98
C GLY A 101 6.50 -11.66 -13.93
N LEU A 102 6.69 -10.36 -13.71
CA LEU A 102 7.58 -9.84 -12.66
C LEU A 102 7.11 -10.25 -11.25
N LEU A 103 5.80 -10.19 -10.99
CA LEU A 103 5.23 -10.61 -9.71
C LEU A 103 5.48 -12.11 -9.47
N LEU A 104 5.23 -12.95 -10.47
CA LEU A 104 5.48 -14.39 -10.37
C LEU A 104 6.96 -14.71 -10.16
N LEU A 105 7.86 -14.02 -10.87
CA LEU A 105 9.30 -14.16 -10.69
C LEU A 105 9.72 -13.81 -9.25
N ALA A 106 9.21 -12.70 -8.71
CA ALA A 106 9.49 -12.30 -7.34
C ALA A 106 8.97 -13.34 -6.32
N LEU A 107 7.78 -13.91 -6.54
CA LEU A 107 7.24 -14.97 -5.69
C LEU A 107 8.12 -16.23 -5.72
N ILE A 108 8.60 -16.65 -6.89
CA ILE A 108 9.52 -17.79 -7.01
C ILE A 108 10.81 -17.53 -6.23
N ILE A 109 11.38 -16.33 -6.35
CA ILE A 109 12.58 -15.95 -5.61
C ILE A 109 12.33 -16.01 -4.10
N ILE A 110 11.20 -15.45 -3.61
CA ILE A 110 10.85 -15.47 -2.19
C ILE A 110 10.66 -16.91 -1.69
N MET A 111 9.96 -17.76 -2.44
CA MET A 111 9.78 -19.16 -2.06
C MET A 111 11.12 -19.90 -2.02
N GLY A 112 12.03 -19.62 -2.96
CA GLY A 112 13.38 -20.16 -2.97
C GLY A 112 14.24 -19.70 -1.78
N THR A 113 14.15 -18.42 -1.41
CA THR A 113 14.92 -17.86 -0.27
C THR A 113 14.36 -18.31 1.07
N GLN A 114 13.06 -18.56 1.21
CA GLN A 114 12.47 -19.15 2.42
C GLN A 114 13.08 -20.52 2.75
N GLY A 115 13.40 -21.34 1.73
CA GLY A 115 14.10 -22.62 1.92
C GLY A 115 15.54 -22.48 2.42
N PHE A 116 16.17 -21.32 2.19
CA PHE A 116 17.55 -21.02 2.61
C PHE A 116 17.62 -20.28 3.96
N PHE A 117 16.55 -19.58 4.33
CA PHE A 117 16.52 -18.72 5.51
C PHE A 117 16.57 -19.51 6.83
N ILE A 118 15.85 -20.62 6.95
CA ILE A 118 15.88 -21.46 8.16
C ILE A 118 17.28 -22.07 8.40
N PRO A 119 17.93 -22.73 7.42
CA PRO A 119 19.31 -23.20 7.57
C PRO A 119 20.31 -22.10 7.89
N PHE A 120 20.12 -20.90 7.34
CA PHE A 120 21.00 -19.76 7.58
C PHE A 120 20.86 -19.19 9.00
N VAL A 121 19.62 -19.04 9.50
CA VAL A 121 19.36 -18.60 10.88
C VAL A 121 19.94 -19.61 11.89
N ASP A 122 19.77 -20.90 11.65
CA ASP A 122 20.37 -21.98 12.45
C ASP A 122 21.92 -21.93 12.42
N ALA A 123 22.52 -21.61 11.27
CA ALA A 123 23.97 -21.52 11.11
C ALA A 123 24.60 -20.27 11.74
N VAL A 124 23.85 -19.16 11.83
CA VAL A 124 24.35 -17.87 12.35
C VAL A 124 23.97 -17.66 13.83
N GLY A 125 23.14 -18.53 14.40
CA GLY A 125 22.86 -18.58 15.84
C GLY A 125 22.04 -17.39 16.35
N VAL A 126 21.25 -16.76 15.48
CA VAL A 126 20.29 -15.73 15.88
C VAL A 126 19.01 -16.45 16.31
N PRO A 127 18.53 -16.29 17.56
CA PRO A 127 17.32 -16.97 18.04
C PRO A 127 16.06 -16.55 17.30
#